data_AF-A0A382K392-F1
#
_entry.id   AF-A0A382K392-F1
#
_cell.length_a   1.000
_cell.length_b   1.000
_cell.length_c   1.000
_cell.angle_alpha   90.00
_cell.angle_beta   90.00
_cell.angle_gamma   90.00
#
_symmetry.space_group_name_H-M   'P 1'
#
loop_
_entity.id
_entity.type
_entity.pdbx_description
1 polymer ?
#
loop_
_entity_poly.entity_id
_entity_poly.type
_entity_poly.pdbx_seq_one_letter_code
_entity_poly.pdbx_strand_id
1 'polypeptide(L)'
;MDMGRMLGLSREESQEENERETEYRKLPEGLISLLDSSELTDMAMESGFHVEMSSVKPGRDPSWVKFVMLAEGTARRRSYFGRKRDTTRVSYVESGTENTMELVPLTPDPMPRCIWVRVTELPAATLAGVIAEGMLSGPHSEQTTLDEFTDLGFEDQISRATELVLPGPDWDGCC
;
A
#
# COMPACT_ATOMS: atom_id res chain seq x y z
N MET A 1 1.46 39.39 -56.81
CA MET A 1 1.20 37.97 -56.52
C MET A 1 2.13 37.57 -55.38
N ASP A 2 1.55 36.88 -54.41
CA ASP A 2 2.00 36.70 -53.02
C ASP A 2 3.37 36.02 -52.87
N MET A 3 4.25 36.57 -52.05
CA MET A 3 5.43 35.87 -51.54
C MET A 3 5.08 35.31 -50.16
N GLY A 4 4.74 34.03 -50.11
CA GLY A 4 4.42 33.32 -48.88
C GLY A 4 5.60 33.36 -47.90
N ARG A 5 5.37 33.96 -46.72
CA ARG A 5 6.30 33.92 -45.58
C ARG A 5 6.14 32.59 -44.87
N MET A 6 7.25 31.85 -44.73
CA MET A 6 7.33 30.64 -43.91
C MET A 6 7.65 31.06 -42.46
N LEU A 7 6.73 30.84 -41.53
CA LEU A 7 6.97 31.04 -40.09
C LEU A 7 7.47 29.72 -39.51
N GLY A 8 8.73 29.69 -39.10
CA GLY A 8 9.28 28.59 -38.30
C GLY A 8 8.77 28.71 -36.87
N LEU A 9 7.94 27.77 -36.43
CA LEU A 9 7.57 27.62 -35.02
C LEU A 9 8.71 26.86 -34.34
N SER A 10 9.60 27.57 -33.66
CA SER A 10 10.52 26.97 -32.71
C SER A 10 9.67 26.45 -31.55
N ARG A 11 9.61 25.12 -31.37
CA ARG A 11 9.06 24.51 -30.17
C ARG A 11 10.03 24.83 -29.04
N GLU A 12 9.72 25.87 -28.29
CA GLU A 12 10.29 26.06 -26.95
C GLU A 12 9.84 24.85 -26.14
N GLU A 13 10.77 23.94 -25.88
CA GLU A 13 10.60 22.89 -24.90
C GLU A 13 10.53 23.58 -23.54
N SER A 14 9.31 23.93 -23.12
CA SER A 14 9.01 24.09 -21.72
C SER A 14 9.51 22.82 -21.03
N GLN A 15 10.47 22.97 -20.13
CA GLN A 15 10.79 21.96 -19.13
C GLN A 15 9.47 21.64 -18.41
N GLU A 16 8.75 20.65 -18.90
CA GLU A 16 7.81 19.90 -18.10
C GLU A 16 8.68 19.30 -17.00
N GLU A 17 8.54 19.85 -15.80
CA GLU A 17 8.96 19.19 -14.57
C GLU A 17 8.43 17.76 -14.67
N ASN A 18 9.36 16.83 -14.88
CA ASN A 18 9.11 15.41 -14.87
C ASN A 18 8.87 15.03 -13.40
N GLU A 19 7.72 15.44 -12.87
CA GLU A 19 7.05 14.77 -11.77
C GLU A 19 6.90 13.33 -12.24
N ARG A 20 7.88 12.50 -11.85
CA ARG A 20 7.72 11.06 -11.93
C ARG A 20 6.47 10.78 -11.12
N GLU A 21 5.33 10.55 -11.78
CA GLU A 21 4.18 9.93 -11.17
C GLU A 21 4.72 8.72 -10.41
N THR A 22 4.82 8.83 -9.10
CA THR A 22 5.11 7.73 -8.21
C THR A 22 4.01 6.72 -8.48
N GLU A 23 4.33 5.67 -9.23
CA GLU A 23 3.40 4.60 -9.59
C GLU A 23 3.07 3.84 -8.30
N TYR A 24 2.10 4.35 -7.54
CA TYR A 24 1.62 3.72 -6.31
C TYR A 24 0.92 2.42 -6.70
N ARG A 25 1.45 1.30 -6.19
CA ARG A 25 0.81 0.00 -6.36
C ARG A 25 -0.39 -0.08 -5.42
N LYS A 26 -1.57 -0.31 -5.98
CA LYS A 26 -2.81 -0.51 -5.22
C LYS A 26 -2.88 -1.94 -4.70
N LEU A 27 -3.46 -2.10 -3.51
CA LEU A 27 -3.85 -3.41 -3.00
C LEU A 27 -4.94 -4.01 -3.90
N PRO A 28 -4.97 -5.34 -4.10
CA PRO A 28 -6.08 -6.02 -4.77
C PRO A 28 -7.41 -5.78 -4.04
N GLU A 29 -8.49 -5.60 -4.80
CA GLU A 29 -9.84 -5.39 -4.26
C GLU A 29 -10.26 -6.49 -3.29
N GLY A 30 -9.86 -7.75 -3.57
CA GLY A 30 -10.09 -8.87 -2.67
C GLY A 30 -9.49 -8.67 -1.28
N LEU A 31 -8.32 -8.02 -1.16
CA LEU A 31 -7.73 -7.73 0.15
C LEU A 31 -8.37 -6.50 0.82
N ILE A 32 -8.76 -5.51 0.03
CA ILE A 32 -9.47 -4.32 0.54
C ILE A 32 -10.81 -4.76 1.17
N SER A 33 -11.57 -5.60 0.48
CA SER A 33 -12.81 -6.21 1.01
C SER A 33 -12.61 -6.95 2.34
N LEU A 34 -11.49 -7.67 2.47
CA LEU A 34 -11.16 -8.37 3.71
C LEU A 34 -10.82 -7.41 4.85
N LEU A 35 -10.11 -6.32 4.57
CA LEU A 35 -9.79 -5.29 5.56
C LEU A 35 -11.06 -4.60 6.07
N ASP A 36 -11.95 -4.22 5.14
CA ASP A 36 -13.20 -3.55 5.48
C ASP A 36 -14.12 -4.46 6.31
N SER A 37 -14.25 -5.73 5.92
CA SER A 37 -15.10 -6.70 6.63
C SER A 37 -14.52 -7.17 7.98
N SER A 38 -13.23 -6.95 8.23
CA SER A 38 -12.57 -7.25 9.51
C SER A 38 -12.36 -6.02 10.39
N GLU A 39 -12.79 -4.84 9.96
CA GLU A 39 -12.59 -3.56 10.67
C GLU A 39 -11.10 -3.24 10.93
N LEU A 40 -10.21 -3.71 10.06
CA LEU A 40 -8.75 -3.55 10.19
C LEU A 40 -8.16 -2.46 9.30
N THR A 41 -8.98 -1.69 8.58
CA THR A 41 -8.51 -0.69 7.61
C THR A 41 -7.60 0.36 8.25
N ASP A 42 -7.98 0.93 9.39
CA ASP A 42 -7.17 1.95 10.07
C ASP A 42 -5.83 1.39 10.56
N MET A 43 -5.88 0.23 11.24
CA MET A 43 -4.68 -0.43 11.75
C MET A 43 -3.73 -0.87 10.64
N ALA A 44 -4.28 -1.32 9.50
CA ALA A 44 -3.52 -1.69 8.32
C ALA A 44 -2.77 -0.51 7.70
N MET A 45 -3.33 0.71 7.77
CA MET A 45 -2.66 1.92 7.31
C MET A 45 -1.55 2.38 8.26
N GLU A 46 -1.72 2.17 9.57
CA GLU A 46 -0.73 2.58 10.58
C GLU A 46 0.47 1.62 10.66
N SER A 47 0.19 0.32 10.80
CA SER A 47 1.19 -0.68 11.18
C SER A 47 1.33 -1.83 10.18
N GLY A 48 0.44 -1.87 9.18
CA GLY A 48 0.31 -3.02 8.28
C GLY A 48 -0.58 -4.12 8.84
N PHE A 49 -0.64 -5.24 8.12
CA PHE A 49 -1.51 -6.37 8.45
C PHE A 49 -0.89 -7.69 8.00
N HIS A 50 -1.43 -8.79 8.52
CA HIS A 50 -0.99 -10.14 8.19
C HIS A 50 -2.07 -10.88 7.40
N VAL A 51 -1.69 -11.44 6.25
CA VAL A 51 -2.57 -12.23 5.39
C VAL A 51 -2.30 -13.71 5.61
N GLU A 52 -3.32 -14.43 6.04
CA GLU A 52 -3.27 -15.88 6.19
C GLU A 52 -4.01 -16.55 5.03
N MET A 53 -3.42 -17.62 4.49
CA MET A 53 -3.98 -18.37 3.36
C MET A 53 -3.95 -19.87 3.62
N SER A 54 -4.99 -20.58 3.20
CA SER A 54 -5.07 -22.04 3.28
C SER A 54 -5.80 -22.62 2.07
N SER A 55 -5.39 -23.79 1.59
CA SER A 55 -6.10 -24.52 0.53
C SER A 55 -7.34 -25.26 1.04
N VAL A 56 -7.47 -25.43 2.36
CA VAL A 56 -8.59 -26.12 3.03
C VAL A 56 -9.21 -25.19 4.06
N LYS A 57 -10.55 -25.22 4.21
CA LYS A 57 -11.25 -24.36 5.18
C LYS A 57 -10.71 -24.60 6.60
N PRO A 58 -10.11 -23.60 7.26
CA PRO A 58 -9.61 -23.77 8.61
C PRO A 58 -10.77 -23.74 9.62
N GLY A 59 -11.16 -24.91 10.11
CA GLY A 59 -12.15 -25.06 11.17
C GLY A 59 -13.51 -24.42 10.85
N ARG A 60 -14.12 -23.80 11.87
CA ARG A 60 -15.44 -23.13 11.81
C ARG A 60 -15.36 -21.62 11.96
N ASP A 61 -14.16 -21.06 11.85
CA ASP A 61 -13.93 -19.65 12.04
C ASP A 61 -14.53 -18.85 10.85
N PRO A 62 -15.48 -17.92 11.10
CA PRO A 62 -16.17 -17.18 10.05
C PRO A 62 -15.28 -16.13 9.36
N SER A 63 -14.16 -15.74 9.96
CA SER A 63 -13.24 -14.75 9.39
C SER A 63 -12.47 -15.24 8.16
N TRP A 64 -12.53 -16.55 7.87
CA TRP A 64 -11.99 -17.12 6.65
C TRP A 64 -12.97 -16.97 5.50
N VAL A 65 -12.55 -16.22 4.48
CA VAL A 65 -13.33 -15.98 3.27
C VAL A 65 -12.83 -16.88 2.15
N LYS A 66 -13.77 -17.44 1.39
CA LYS A 66 -13.46 -18.35 0.30
C LYS A 66 -13.19 -17.56 -0.98
N PHE A 67 -12.09 -17.87 -1.63
CA PHE A 67 -11.73 -17.40 -2.95
C PHE A 67 -11.67 -18.58 -3.93
N VAL A 68 -12.24 -18.42 -5.11
CA VAL A 68 -12.30 -19.44 -6.16
C VAL A 68 -11.47 -18.99 -7.34
N MET A 69 -10.67 -19.91 -7.90
CA MET A 69 -9.87 -19.63 -9.08
C MET A 69 -10.80 -19.29 -10.26
N LEU A 70 -10.62 -18.09 -10.81
CA LEU A 70 -11.35 -17.59 -11.98
C LEU A 70 -10.62 -17.94 -13.27
N ALA A 71 -9.30 -17.71 -13.31
CA ALA A 71 -8.49 -17.94 -14.49
C ALA A 71 -7.03 -18.27 -14.13
N GLU A 72 -6.40 -19.08 -14.96
CA GLU A 72 -4.96 -19.31 -14.95
C GLU A 72 -4.42 -18.97 -16.34
N GLY A 73 -3.40 -18.11 -16.40
CA GLY A 73 -2.81 -17.65 -17.64
C GLY A 73 -1.28 -17.67 -17.59
N THR A 74 -0.65 -18.18 -18.64
CA THR A 74 0.81 -18.16 -18.79
C THR A 74 1.22 -17.02 -19.72
N ALA A 75 1.88 -16.00 -19.19
CA ALA A 75 2.47 -14.95 -20.01
C ALA A 75 3.84 -15.42 -20.52
N ARG A 76 3.97 -15.60 -21.83
CA ARG A 76 5.25 -15.91 -22.48
C ARG A 76 5.97 -14.60 -22.78
N ARG A 77 6.98 -14.23 -21.99
CA ARG A 77 7.88 -13.14 -22.37
C ARG A 77 9.11 -13.70 -23.08
N ARG A 78 9.40 -13.19 -24.28
CA ARG A 78 10.73 -13.37 -24.91
C ARG A 78 11.73 -12.54 -24.11
N SER A 79 12.66 -13.20 -23.44
CA SER A 79 13.85 -12.52 -22.92
C SER A 79 14.76 -12.14 -24.08
N TYR A 80 15.47 -11.01 -23.96
CA TYR A 80 16.51 -10.55 -24.87
C TYR A 80 17.62 -11.59 -25.11
N PHE A 81 17.79 -12.58 -24.22
CA PHE A 81 18.78 -13.65 -24.32
C PHE A 81 18.19 -15.02 -24.74
N GLY A 82 16.99 -15.06 -25.33
CA GLY A 82 16.38 -16.30 -25.84
C GLY A 82 15.87 -17.28 -24.77
N ARG A 83 16.08 -16.99 -23.48
CA ARG A 83 15.45 -17.74 -22.39
C ARG A 83 13.95 -17.40 -22.32
N LYS A 84 13.11 -18.41 -22.51
CA LYS A 84 11.66 -18.29 -22.28
C LYS A 84 11.44 -18.29 -20.77
N ARG A 85 10.96 -17.17 -20.23
CA ARG A 85 10.37 -17.15 -18.89
C ARG A 85 8.87 -17.14 -19.09
N ASP A 86 8.25 -18.25 -18.77
CA ASP A 86 6.80 -18.36 -18.67
C ASP A 86 6.45 -17.94 -17.25
N THR A 87 5.72 -16.84 -17.11
CA THR A 87 5.19 -16.40 -15.81
C THR A 87 3.73 -16.78 -15.78
N THR A 88 3.40 -17.81 -15.01
CA THR A 88 2.02 -18.15 -14.71
C THR A 88 1.44 -17.09 -13.78
N ARG A 89 0.19 -16.69 -14.01
CA ARG A 89 -0.60 -15.85 -13.13
C ARG A 89 -1.94 -16.52 -12.93
N VAL A 90 -2.42 -16.48 -11.69
CA VAL A 90 -3.68 -17.08 -11.30
C VAL A 90 -4.54 -16.00 -10.67
N SER A 91 -5.73 -15.80 -11.21
CA SER A 91 -6.73 -14.86 -10.68
C SER A 91 -7.75 -15.64 -9.86
N TYR A 92 -8.04 -15.12 -8.66
CA TYR A 92 -9.07 -15.61 -7.77
C TYR A 92 -10.13 -14.54 -7.59
N VAL A 93 -11.38 -14.97 -7.41
CA VAL A 93 -12.52 -14.12 -7.06
C VAL A 93 -13.07 -14.55 -5.70
N GLU A 94 -13.41 -13.59 -4.86
CA GLU A 94 -14.11 -13.83 -3.61
C GLU A 94 -15.50 -14.43 -3.87
N SER A 95 -15.86 -15.45 -3.11
CA SER A 95 -17.09 -16.21 -3.30
C SER A 95 -18.32 -15.35 -2.98
N GLY A 96 -19.02 -14.90 -4.02
CA GLY A 96 -20.27 -14.12 -3.88
C GLY A 96 -20.10 -12.62 -4.10
N THR A 97 -18.90 -12.17 -4.48
CA THR A 97 -18.61 -10.78 -4.85
C THR A 97 -17.87 -10.74 -6.19
N GLU A 98 -17.52 -9.53 -6.64
CA GLU A 98 -16.70 -9.31 -7.84
C GLU A 98 -15.23 -9.00 -7.47
N ASN A 99 -14.89 -9.07 -6.18
CA ASN A 99 -13.57 -8.68 -5.69
C ASN A 99 -12.53 -9.72 -6.07
N THR A 100 -11.45 -9.28 -6.71
CA THR A 100 -10.42 -10.18 -7.24
C THR A 100 -9.06 -10.02 -6.58
N MET A 101 -8.26 -11.07 -6.67
CA MET A 101 -6.85 -11.09 -6.25
C MET A 101 -6.03 -11.97 -7.19
N GLU A 102 -4.89 -11.47 -7.65
CA GLU A 102 -3.95 -12.22 -8.49
C GLU A 102 -2.78 -12.77 -7.67
N LEU A 103 -2.42 -14.03 -7.93
CA LEU A 103 -1.27 -14.70 -7.35
C LEU A 103 -0.31 -15.19 -8.45
N VAL A 104 0.99 -15.10 -8.17
CA VAL A 104 2.05 -15.64 -9.03
C VAL A 104 2.66 -16.84 -8.32
N PRO A 105 2.50 -18.07 -8.84
CA PRO A 105 3.11 -19.25 -8.23
C PRO A 105 4.63 -19.16 -8.30
N LEU A 106 5.28 -19.43 -7.17
CA LEU A 106 6.74 -19.48 -7.07
C LEU A 106 7.31 -20.86 -7.45
N THR A 107 6.50 -21.91 -7.31
CA THR A 107 6.83 -23.28 -7.69
C THR A 107 5.98 -23.71 -8.89
N PRO A 108 6.41 -24.72 -9.67
CA PRO A 108 5.64 -25.21 -10.81
C PRO A 108 4.41 -26.04 -10.41
N ASP A 109 4.13 -26.17 -9.12
CA ASP A 109 3.01 -26.95 -8.62
C ASP A 109 1.68 -26.30 -9.02
N PRO A 110 0.66 -27.12 -9.35
CA PRO A 110 -0.65 -26.59 -9.70
C PRO A 110 -1.23 -25.80 -8.53
N MET A 111 -1.71 -24.58 -8.81
CA MET A 111 -2.38 -23.77 -7.80
C MET A 111 -3.74 -24.40 -7.42
N PRO A 112 -4.14 -24.34 -6.14
CA PRO A 112 -5.41 -24.90 -5.68
C PRO A 112 -6.61 -24.18 -6.29
N ARG A 113 -7.66 -24.91 -6.69
CA ARG A 113 -8.87 -24.30 -7.28
C ARG A 113 -9.65 -23.40 -6.33
N CYS A 114 -9.47 -23.58 -5.03
CA CYS A 114 -10.07 -22.77 -3.99
C CYS A 114 -9.03 -22.50 -2.92
N ILE A 115 -9.01 -21.27 -2.44
CA ILE A 115 -8.23 -20.88 -1.27
C ILE A 115 -9.16 -20.21 -0.27
N TRP A 116 -8.77 -20.27 0.99
CA TRP A 116 -9.38 -19.55 2.09
C TRP A 116 -8.37 -18.50 2.52
N VAL A 117 -8.82 -17.26 2.63
CA VAL A 117 -7.98 -16.11 2.95
C VAL A 117 -8.60 -15.37 4.12
N ARG A 118 -7.76 -14.87 5.00
CA ARG A 118 -8.13 -13.99 6.10
C ARG A 118 -7.06 -12.93 6.30
N VAL A 119 -7.48 -11.78 6.79
CA VAL A 119 -6.59 -10.73 7.29
C VAL A 119 -6.68 -10.67 8.81
N THR A 120 -5.53 -10.46 9.45
CA THR A 120 -5.37 -10.30 10.90
C THR A 120 -4.44 -9.13 11.18
N GLU A 121 -4.48 -8.61 12.40
CA GLU A 121 -3.51 -7.61 12.87
C GLU A 121 -2.08 -8.13 12.70
N LEU A 122 -1.14 -7.24 12.39
CA LEU A 122 0.26 -7.62 12.28
C LEU A 122 0.79 -8.03 13.66
N PRO A 123 1.28 -9.28 13.86
CA PRO A 123 1.74 -9.71 15.17
C PRO A 123 2.94 -8.86 15.64
N ALA A 124 2.89 -8.38 16.88
CA ALA A 124 3.92 -7.49 17.44
C ALA A 124 5.33 -8.09 17.37
N ALA A 125 5.47 -9.41 17.52
CA ALA A 125 6.75 -10.09 17.37
C ALA A 125 7.32 -10.01 15.94
N THR A 126 6.44 -10.09 14.93
CA THR A 126 6.81 -9.93 13.53
C THR A 126 7.25 -8.50 13.26
N LEU A 127 6.49 -7.51 13.74
CA LEU A 127 6.84 -6.09 13.59
C LEU A 127 8.18 -5.76 14.27
N ALA A 128 8.39 -6.23 15.50
CA ALA A 128 9.64 -6.06 16.22
C ALA A 128 10.83 -6.66 15.46
N GLY A 129 10.64 -7.83 14.84
CA GLY A 129 11.67 -8.46 14.00
C GLY A 129 12.00 -7.64 12.76
N VAL A 130 10.99 -7.15 12.04
CA VAL A 130 11.17 -6.29 10.85
C VAL A 130 11.94 -5.01 11.20
N ILE A 131 11.66 -4.42 12.37
CA ILE A 131 12.37 -3.23 12.88
C ILE A 131 13.83 -3.60 13.23
N ALA A 132 14.05 -4.71 13.95
CA ALA A 132 15.38 -5.12 14.37
C ALA A 132 16.33 -5.43 13.19
N GLU A 133 15.79 -5.98 12.11
CA GLU A 133 16.53 -6.26 10.87
C GLU A 133 16.74 -5.00 9.99
N GLY A 134 16.21 -3.85 10.41
CA GLY A 134 16.33 -2.59 9.65
C GLY A 134 15.65 -2.66 8.28
N MET A 135 14.66 -3.53 8.08
CA MET A 135 14.00 -3.69 6.78
C MET A 135 13.19 -2.46 6.36
N LEU A 136 12.78 -1.64 7.34
CA LEU A 136 12.13 -0.34 7.11
C LEU A 136 13.15 0.79 6.94
N SER A 137 14.45 0.51 7.15
CA SER A 137 15.52 1.49 7.05
C SER A 137 16.03 1.58 5.60
N GLY A 138 15.43 2.49 4.82
CA GLY A 138 15.86 2.82 3.46
C GLY A 138 16.86 3.98 3.41
N PRO A 139 17.50 4.24 2.26
CA PRO A 139 18.41 5.39 2.09
C PRO A 139 17.72 6.76 2.26
N HIS A 140 16.39 6.80 2.41
CA HIS A 140 15.59 8.00 2.68
C HIS A 140 14.71 7.81 3.95
N SER A 141 14.95 6.75 4.74
CA SER A 141 14.31 6.61 6.04
C SER A 141 15.12 7.41 7.06
N GLU A 142 15.05 8.72 6.95
CA GLU A 142 15.47 9.55 8.08
C GLU A 142 14.37 9.45 9.13
N GLN A 143 14.77 9.18 10.37
CA GLN A 143 13.86 9.27 11.48
C GLN A 143 13.44 10.74 11.59
N THR A 144 12.22 11.05 11.16
CA THR A 144 11.66 12.38 11.33
C THR A 144 11.45 12.63 12.82
N THR A 145 11.75 13.84 13.26
CA THR A 145 11.51 14.22 14.65
C THR A 145 10.00 14.42 14.88
N LEU A 146 9.54 14.28 16.13
CA LEU A 146 8.14 14.55 16.46
C LEU A 146 7.74 16.00 16.11
N ASP A 147 8.71 16.92 16.17
CA ASP A 147 8.58 18.33 15.81
C ASP A 147 8.18 18.50 14.33
N GLU A 148 8.85 17.77 13.44
CA GLU A 148 8.53 17.72 12.00
C GLU A 148 7.15 17.11 11.71
N PHE A 149 6.67 16.20 12.55
CA PHE A 149 5.31 15.65 12.42
C PHE A 149 4.24 16.66 12.84
N THR A 150 4.53 17.50 13.84
CA THR A 150 3.61 18.54 14.31
C THR A 150 3.59 19.78 13.43
N ASP A 151 4.68 20.06 12.70
CA ASP A 151 4.77 21.16 11.75
C ASP A 151 4.15 20.79 10.39
N LEU A 152 2.84 20.56 10.39
CA LEU A 152 2.06 20.27 9.18
C LEU A 152 1.89 21.48 8.25
N GLY A 153 2.67 22.56 8.43
CA GLY A 153 2.57 23.79 7.64
C GLY A 153 1.31 24.61 7.91
N PHE A 154 0.63 24.40 9.05
CA PHE A 154 -0.57 25.15 9.45
C PHE A 154 -0.29 26.36 10.35
N GLU A 155 0.99 26.70 10.59
CA GLU A 155 1.37 27.77 11.53
C GLU A 155 0.71 29.13 11.22
N ASP A 156 0.42 29.41 9.94
CA ASP A 156 -0.20 30.67 9.52
C ASP A 156 -1.72 30.76 9.77
N GLN A 157 -2.41 29.65 10.07
CA GLN A 157 -3.88 29.65 10.27
C GLN A 157 -4.31 29.51 11.74
N ILE A 158 -3.45 29.01 12.63
CA ILE A 158 -3.80 28.77 14.05
C ILE A 158 -3.36 29.94 14.95
N SER A 159 -2.58 30.89 14.43
CA SER A 159 -2.01 32.04 15.15
C SER A 159 -3.02 33.16 15.53
N ARG A 160 -4.27 32.80 15.85
CA ARG A 160 -5.23 33.65 16.58
C ARG A 160 -5.79 32.97 17.84
N ALA A 161 -5.16 31.90 18.33
CA ALA A 161 -5.48 31.36 19.64
C ALA A 161 -5.06 32.39 20.71
N THR A 162 -6.06 32.99 21.35
CA THR A 162 -5.89 33.85 22.53
C THR A 162 -5.22 33.01 23.62
N GLU A 163 -4.19 33.55 24.27
CA GLU A 163 -3.47 32.91 25.38
C GLU A 163 -4.46 32.32 26.39
N LEU A 164 -4.59 30.99 26.39
CA LEU A 164 -5.43 30.27 27.35
C LEU A 164 -4.64 30.13 28.64
N VAL A 165 -5.00 30.94 29.65
CA VAL A 165 -4.46 30.80 31.00
C VAL A 165 -4.92 29.44 31.54
N LEU A 166 -3.99 28.50 31.60
CA LEU A 166 -4.24 27.20 32.21
C LEU A 166 -4.40 27.39 33.73
N PRO A 167 -5.38 26.73 34.37
CA PRO A 167 -5.51 26.76 35.82
C PRO A 167 -4.33 25.99 36.44
N GLY A 168 -3.25 26.70 36.73
CA GLY A 168 -2.15 26.23 37.55
C GLY A 168 -2.42 26.50 39.03
N PRO A 169 -1.88 25.68 39.95
CA PRO A 169 -1.98 25.97 41.38
C PRO A 169 -1.25 27.27 41.72
N ASP A 170 -1.86 28.08 42.60
CA ASP A 170 -1.32 29.36 43.07
C ASP A 170 0.03 29.14 43.76
N TRP A 171 1.10 29.73 43.21
CA TRP A 171 2.43 29.77 43.82
C TRP A 171 2.52 30.87 44.88
N ASP A 172 1.51 31.00 45.74
CA ASP A 172 1.58 31.86 46.91
C ASP A 172 2.28 31.12 48.06
N GLY A 173 3.58 31.34 48.15
CA GLY A 173 4.30 31.37 49.43
C GLY A 173 4.59 30.03 50.09
N CYS A 174 5.73 29.42 49.73
CA CYS A 174 6.48 28.61 50.70
C CYS A 174 7.37 29.54 51.53
N CYS A 175 7.02 29.65 52.82
CA CYS A 175 7.90 30.12 53.89
C CYS A 175 9.00 29.12 54.21
#